data_AF-A0A523UAA1-F1
#
_entry.id   AF-A0A523UAA1-F1
#
_cell.length_a   1.000
_cell.length_b   1.000
_cell.length_c   1.000
_cell.angle_alpha   90.00
_cell.angle_beta   90.00
_cell.angle_gamma   90.00
#
_symmetry.space_group_name_H-M   'P 1'
#
loop_
_entity.id
_entity.type
_entity.pdbx_description
1 polymer ?
#
loop_
_entity_poly.entity_id
_entity_poly.type
_entity_poly.pdbx_seq_one_letter_code
_entity_poly.pdbx_strand_id
1 'polypeptide(L)'
;MKSSVIAVIVIAVAALVLLLFLMSADRPAVEMRERDALAMKRIDALERDISNIQQHLEQLSEEREISWEKIAVAKKPSEEPRGTSGDNPEETDEPEKPFEDKPVTEIKEPETASERFRRLVREEIVAVEEEKKRKLAEERKAMQPEEWEKEEFGNLAWSVHRTGNKLDLTRDQKRQYHAIIKEDMDRIRTLWKDLKEQYPDAETAELSKMYQERTKEMTKTTRELVSAILSKEQQEKYEKESKANQWFK
;
A
#
# COMPACT_ATOMS: atom_id res chain seq x y z
N MET A 1 0.46 -15.23 -36.81
CA MET A 1 1.74 -14.82 -36.18
C MET A 1 1.63 -14.32 -34.72
N LYS A 2 0.49 -14.48 -34.00
CA LYS A 2 0.37 -14.04 -32.59
C LYS A 2 0.61 -15.16 -31.56
N SER A 3 0.56 -16.43 -31.98
CA SER A 3 0.71 -17.60 -31.11
C SER A 3 2.17 -17.91 -30.72
N SER A 4 3.15 -17.33 -31.43
CA SER A 4 4.58 -17.62 -31.22
C SER A 4 5.19 -16.83 -30.07
N VAL A 5 4.64 -15.65 -29.75
CA VAL A 5 5.19 -14.78 -28.69
C VAL A 5 4.78 -15.29 -27.30
N ILE A 6 3.55 -15.81 -27.18
CA ILE A 6 3.04 -16.35 -25.92
C ILE A 6 3.82 -17.62 -25.53
N ALA A 7 4.12 -18.50 -26.49
CA ALA A 7 4.91 -19.72 -26.22
C ALA A 7 6.32 -19.40 -25.73
N VAL A 8 6.98 -18.38 -26.30
CA VAL A 8 8.33 -17.96 -25.89
C VAL A 8 8.32 -17.34 -24.50
N ILE A 9 7.29 -16.57 -24.16
CA ILE A 9 7.13 -15.98 -22.81
C ILE A 9 6.89 -17.07 -21.76
N VAL A 10 6.06 -18.06 -22.06
CA VAL A 10 5.79 -19.17 -21.13
C VAL A 10 7.05 -20.00 -20.87
N ILE A 11 7.84 -20.28 -21.91
CA ILE A 11 9.11 -21.00 -21.76
C ILE A 11 10.14 -20.18 -20.98
N ALA A 12 10.22 -18.86 -21.21
CA ALA A 12 11.12 -17.97 -20.47
C ALA A 12 10.74 -17.86 -18.98
N VAL A 13 9.44 -17.79 -18.66
CA VAL A 13 8.96 -17.77 -17.27
C VAL A 13 9.22 -19.11 -16.58
N ALA A 14 8.99 -20.23 -17.27
CA ALA A 14 9.27 -21.56 -16.71
C ALA A 14 10.77 -21.77 -16.42
N ALA A 15 11.64 -21.33 -17.33
CA ALA A 15 13.09 -21.37 -17.12
C ALA A 15 13.52 -20.50 -15.93
N LEU A 16 12.92 -19.33 -15.76
CA LEU A 16 13.23 -18.40 -14.67
C LEU A 16 12.77 -18.94 -13.30
N VAL A 17 11.60 -19.60 -13.25
CA VAL A 17 11.13 -20.30 -12.04
C VAL A 17 12.05 -21.47 -11.69
N LEU A 18 12.51 -22.24 -12.68
CA LEU A 18 13.39 -23.38 -12.46
C LEU A 18 14.80 -22.95 -11.99
N LEU A 19 15.29 -21.81 -12.50
CA LEU A 19 16.54 -21.20 -12.08
C LEU A 19 16.47 -20.65 -10.64
N LEU A 20 15.33 -20.03 -10.26
CA LEU A 20 15.09 -19.61 -8.88
C LEU A 20 14.99 -20.80 -7.91
N PHE A 21 14.41 -21.91 -8.38
CA PHE A 21 14.28 -23.13 -7.58
C PHE A 21 15.64 -23.82 -7.36
N LEU A 22 16.48 -23.90 -8.40
CA LEU A 22 17.85 -24.44 -8.29
C LEU A 22 18.78 -23.55 -7.46
N MET A 23 18.65 -22.22 -7.54
CA MET A 23 19.39 -21.27 -6.69
C MET A 23 18.99 -21.30 -5.21
N SER A 24 17.92 -22.02 -4.86
CA SER A 24 17.46 -22.20 -3.48
C SER A 24 17.94 -23.51 -2.83
N ALA A 25 18.59 -24.41 -3.59
CA ALA A 25 18.91 -25.76 -3.14
C ALA A 25 20.21 -25.88 -2.31
N ASP A 26 21.10 -24.89 -2.32
CA ASP A 26 22.43 -24.98 -1.66
C ASP A 26 22.61 -24.07 -0.42
N ARG A 27 21.53 -23.70 0.27
CA ARG A 27 21.66 -22.97 1.55
C ARG A 27 21.81 -23.94 2.72
N PRO A 28 22.80 -23.75 3.62
CA PRO A 28 23.00 -24.62 4.76
C PRO A 28 21.75 -24.61 5.65
N ALA A 29 21.21 -25.80 5.93
CA ALA A 29 19.92 -26.06 6.58
C ALA A 29 19.74 -25.46 8.00
N VAL A 30 20.77 -24.83 8.56
CA VAL A 30 20.77 -24.23 9.90
C VAL A 30 20.24 -22.80 9.88
N GLU A 31 20.57 -21.97 8.89
CA GLU A 31 20.05 -20.59 8.77
C GLU A 31 18.59 -20.53 8.29
N MET A 32 18.13 -21.57 7.60
CA MET A 32 16.74 -21.68 7.15
C MET A 32 15.80 -21.93 8.34
N ARG A 33 16.20 -22.78 9.30
CA ARG A 33 15.39 -23.08 10.50
C ARG A 33 15.17 -21.88 11.42
N GLU A 34 16.15 -21.00 11.57
CA GLU A 34 15.98 -19.79 12.38
C GLU A 34 15.07 -18.75 11.71
N ARG A 35 15.16 -18.63 10.38
CA ARG A 35 14.25 -17.77 9.61
C ARG A 35 12.83 -18.32 9.58
N ASP A 36 12.68 -19.64 9.45
CA ASP A 36 11.39 -20.31 9.49
C ASP A 36 10.77 -20.23 10.89
N ALA A 37 11.56 -20.36 11.96
CA ALA A 37 11.09 -20.17 13.32
C ALA A 37 10.68 -18.72 13.61
N LEU A 38 11.38 -17.73 13.05
CA LEU A 38 10.99 -16.32 13.15
C LEU A 38 9.74 -16.01 12.32
N ALA A 39 9.60 -16.63 11.14
CA ALA A 39 8.42 -16.52 10.29
C ALA A 39 7.20 -17.16 10.96
N MET A 40 7.33 -18.36 11.54
CA MET A 40 6.27 -19.02 12.30
C MET A 40 5.85 -18.17 13.51
N LYS A 41 6.79 -17.60 14.28
CA LYS A 41 6.43 -16.70 15.39
C LYS A 41 5.66 -15.46 14.94
N ARG A 42 5.94 -14.93 13.74
CA ARG A 42 5.19 -13.81 13.16
C ARG A 42 3.81 -14.24 12.69
N ILE A 43 3.69 -15.43 12.11
CA ILE A 43 2.40 -16.01 11.71
C ILE A 43 1.54 -16.26 12.95
N ASP A 44 2.07 -16.87 14.01
CA ASP A 44 1.36 -17.10 15.28
C ASP A 44 0.92 -15.80 15.96
N ALA A 45 1.69 -14.72 15.81
CA ALA A 45 1.32 -13.41 16.31
C ALA A 45 0.17 -12.80 15.49
N LEU A 46 0.26 -12.89 14.16
CA LEU A 46 -0.79 -12.42 13.25
C LEU A 46 -2.08 -13.23 13.40
N GLU A 47 -2.01 -14.54 13.61
CA GLU A 47 -3.18 -15.38 13.87
C GLU A 47 -3.87 -15.00 15.19
N ARG A 48 -3.09 -14.69 16.23
CA ARG A 48 -3.63 -14.16 17.50
C ARG A 48 -4.29 -12.80 17.32
N ASP A 49 -3.68 -11.91 16.54
CA ASP A 49 -4.25 -10.59 16.27
C ASP A 49 -5.55 -10.69 15.45
N ILE A 50 -5.59 -11.58 14.44
CA ILE A 50 -6.79 -11.86 13.66
C ILE A 50 -7.89 -12.44 14.55
N SER A 51 -7.56 -13.38 15.43
CA SER A 51 -8.52 -13.99 16.34
C SER A 51 -9.08 -12.98 17.36
N ASN A 52 -8.24 -12.08 17.89
CA ASN A 52 -8.67 -10.97 18.74
C ASN A 52 -9.60 -10.00 18.00
N ILE A 53 -9.30 -9.67 16.74
CA ILE A 53 -10.14 -8.81 15.91
C ILE A 53 -11.49 -9.49 15.65
N GLN A 54 -11.51 -10.79 15.35
CA GLN A 54 -12.73 -11.56 15.16
C GLN A 54 -13.57 -11.61 16.43
N GLN A 55 -12.95 -11.81 17.60
CA GLN A 55 -13.65 -11.80 18.87
C GLN A 55 -14.23 -10.42 19.21
N HIS A 56 -13.50 -9.34 18.93
CA HIS A 56 -14.02 -7.97 19.08
C HIS A 56 -15.18 -7.70 18.11
N LEU A 57 -15.12 -8.23 16.89
CA LEU A 57 -16.22 -8.12 15.92
C LEU A 57 -17.45 -8.91 16.38
N GLU A 58 -17.27 -10.10 16.94
CA GLU A 58 -18.34 -10.93 17.51
C GLU A 58 -19.01 -10.22 18.70
N GLN A 59 -18.21 -9.63 19.60
CA GLN A 59 -18.72 -8.84 20.73
C GLN A 59 -19.50 -7.60 20.26
N LEU A 60 -19.02 -6.92 19.23
CA LEU A 60 -19.73 -5.78 18.62
C LEU A 60 -21.00 -6.20 17.88
N SER A 61 -21.07 -7.43 17.34
CA SER A 61 -22.30 -7.97 16.76
C SER A 61 -23.30 -8.39 17.84
N GLU A 62 -22.86 -9.00 18.94
CA GLU A 62 -23.72 -9.31 20.09
C GLU A 62 -24.27 -8.03 20.75
N GLU A 63 -23.44 -6.98 20.92
CA GLU A 63 -23.92 -5.66 21.39
C GLU A 63 -24.96 -5.04 20.45
N ARG A 64 -24.84 -5.26 19.14
CA ARG A 64 -25.84 -4.84 18.15
C ARG A 64 -27.12 -5.67 18.22
N GLU A 65 -27.05 -6.99 18.40
CA GLU A 65 -28.24 -7.84 18.52
C GLU A 65 -29.05 -7.53 19.79
N ILE A 66 -28.38 -7.27 20.92
CA ILE A 66 -29.02 -6.81 22.17
C ILE A 66 -29.75 -5.46 21.97
N SER A 67 -29.24 -4.60 21.08
CA SER A 67 -29.89 -3.33 20.73
C SER A 67 -31.16 -3.53 19.90
N TRP A 68 -31.27 -4.58 19.08
CA TRP A 68 -32.45 -4.83 18.25
C TRP A 68 -33.55 -5.60 19.00
N GLU A 69 -33.20 -6.51 19.92
CA GLU A 69 -34.19 -7.19 20.77
C GLU A 69 -34.93 -6.21 21.70
N LYS A 70 -34.26 -5.16 22.20
CA LYS A 70 -34.93 -4.10 22.99
C LYS A 70 -35.94 -3.27 22.18
N ILE A 71 -35.84 -3.26 20.85
CA ILE A 71 -36.77 -2.54 19.96
C ILE A 71 -37.95 -3.44 19.58
N ALA A 72 -37.76 -4.76 19.48
CA ALA A 72 -38.79 -5.71 19.06
C ALA A 72 -39.88 -5.99 20.13
N VAL A 73 -39.61 -5.74 21.41
CA VAL A 73 -40.58 -5.99 22.51
C VAL A 73 -41.67 -4.91 22.61
N ALA A 74 -41.51 -3.75 21.94
CA ALA A 74 -42.41 -2.61 22.11
C ALA A 74 -43.60 -2.52 21.14
N LYS A 75 -43.86 -3.52 20.28
CA LYS A 75 -44.93 -3.40 19.26
C LYS A 75 -45.77 -4.66 18.99
N LYS A 76 -46.85 -4.80 19.75
CA LYS A 76 -48.15 -5.42 19.39
C LYS A 76 -49.23 -4.77 20.26
N PRO A 77 -50.54 -4.73 19.90
CA PRO A 77 -51.27 -5.35 18.78
C PRO A 77 -52.07 -4.30 17.95
N SER A 78 -52.76 -4.61 16.83
CA SER A 78 -54.15 -5.10 16.72
C SER A 78 -54.56 -4.95 15.23
N GLU A 79 -54.84 -6.06 14.54
CA GLU A 79 -56.17 -6.49 14.02
C GLU A 79 -56.58 -5.91 12.65
N GLU A 80 -56.62 -6.83 11.67
CA GLU A 80 -57.50 -6.87 10.49
C GLU A 80 -59.00 -6.70 10.90
N PRO A 81 -59.95 -6.31 10.00
CA PRO A 81 -60.34 -7.17 8.86
C PRO A 81 -60.96 -6.54 7.58
N ARG A 82 -60.67 -7.19 6.44
CA ARG A 82 -61.58 -7.91 5.50
C ARG A 82 -62.83 -7.24 4.87
N GLY A 83 -62.95 -7.41 3.53
CA GLY A 83 -64.20 -7.53 2.74
C GLY A 83 -64.12 -6.84 1.36
N THR A 84 -64.68 -7.32 0.23
CA THR A 84 -65.41 -8.54 -0.18
C THR A 84 -65.60 -8.47 -1.70
N SER A 85 -65.81 -9.63 -2.34
CA SER A 85 -65.95 -9.94 -3.77
C SER A 85 -67.03 -9.21 -4.57
N GLY A 86 -66.98 -9.31 -5.91
CA GLY A 86 -68.17 -9.19 -6.76
C GLY A 86 -67.93 -9.03 -8.27
N ASP A 87 -67.89 -10.16 -8.97
CA ASP A 87 -68.45 -10.50 -10.30
C ASP A 87 -68.52 -9.50 -11.48
N ASN A 88 -68.08 -10.02 -12.64
CA ASN A 88 -68.29 -9.60 -14.03
C ASN A 88 -69.76 -9.87 -14.46
N PRO A 89 -70.35 -9.22 -15.51
CA PRO A 89 -70.02 -9.59 -16.90
C PRO A 89 -70.18 -8.51 -18.01
N GLU A 90 -69.54 -8.83 -19.15
CA GLU A 90 -69.92 -8.63 -20.57
C GLU A 90 -69.93 -7.26 -21.29
N GLU A 91 -69.16 -7.27 -22.41
CA GLU A 91 -69.34 -6.68 -23.75
C GLU A 91 -69.80 -5.22 -23.91
N THR A 92 -69.03 -4.42 -24.66
CA THR A 92 -69.30 -4.12 -26.10
C THR A 92 -68.14 -3.29 -26.68
N ASP A 93 -67.72 -3.62 -27.90
CA ASP A 93 -66.78 -2.90 -28.76
C ASP A 93 -67.24 -1.46 -29.10
N GLU A 94 -66.33 -0.48 -29.01
CA GLU A 94 -65.94 0.43 -30.11
C GLU A 94 -64.85 1.45 -29.65
N PRO A 95 -63.92 1.88 -30.54
CA PRO A 95 -62.73 2.62 -30.15
C PRO A 95 -62.93 4.15 -30.17
N GLU A 96 -62.97 4.77 -28.99
CA GLU A 96 -62.89 6.22 -28.85
C GLU A 96 -61.42 6.70 -28.77
N LYS A 97 -61.02 7.46 -29.80
CA LYS A 97 -60.12 8.64 -29.84
C LYS A 97 -58.79 8.69 -29.04
N PRO A 98 -57.77 9.38 -29.59
CA PRO A 98 -56.43 9.43 -29.01
C PRO A 98 -56.40 10.35 -27.79
N PHE A 99 -56.21 9.79 -26.60
CA PHE A 99 -55.92 10.56 -25.39
C PHE A 99 -54.40 10.74 -25.23
N GLU A 100 -53.98 11.98 -25.45
CA GLU A 100 -52.93 12.73 -24.75
C GLU A 100 -51.88 11.90 -23.97
N ASP A 101 -50.64 11.98 -24.45
CA ASP A 101 -49.42 11.62 -23.72
C ASP A 101 -49.38 12.34 -22.35
N LYS A 102 -49.83 11.65 -21.31
CA LYS A 102 -49.47 11.99 -19.94
C LYS A 102 -48.00 11.62 -19.74
N PRO A 103 -47.19 12.49 -19.13
CA PRO A 103 -45.85 12.10 -18.72
C PRO A 103 -46.01 10.98 -17.68
N VAL A 104 -45.39 9.83 -17.93
CA VAL A 104 -45.17 8.81 -16.91
C VAL A 104 -44.28 9.45 -15.86
N THR A 105 -44.90 10.05 -14.85
CA THR A 105 -44.24 10.37 -13.59
C THR A 105 -43.81 9.04 -13.00
N GLU A 106 -42.53 8.73 -13.16
CA GLU A 106 -41.85 7.68 -12.41
C GLU A 106 -42.08 7.97 -10.92
N ILE A 107 -43.03 7.24 -10.32
CA ILE A 107 -43.32 7.30 -8.89
C ILE A 107 -42.08 6.72 -8.22
N LYS A 108 -41.14 7.58 -7.82
CA LYS A 108 -40.10 7.19 -6.87
C LYS A 108 -40.80 6.84 -5.57
N GLU A 109 -40.86 5.56 -5.25
CA GLU A 109 -41.29 5.09 -3.93
C GLU A 109 -40.57 5.91 -2.85
N PRO A 110 -41.25 6.30 -1.77
CA PRO A 110 -40.63 7.08 -0.71
C PRO A 110 -39.50 6.25 -0.11
N GLU A 111 -38.26 6.72 -0.30
CA GLU A 111 -37.06 6.03 0.21
C GLU A 111 -37.29 5.59 1.65
N THR A 112 -37.24 4.28 1.85
CA THR A 112 -37.37 3.68 3.16
C THR A 112 -36.27 4.21 4.08
N ALA A 113 -36.50 4.23 5.39
CA ALA A 113 -35.47 4.66 6.34
C ALA A 113 -34.15 3.88 6.17
N SER A 114 -34.22 2.63 5.70
CA SER A 114 -33.06 1.79 5.38
C SER A 114 -32.28 2.29 4.15
N GLU A 115 -32.97 2.73 3.09
CA GLU A 115 -32.33 3.28 1.90
C GLU A 115 -31.66 4.63 2.18
N ARG A 116 -32.30 5.47 3.00
CA ARG A 116 -31.70 6.74 3.46
C ARG A 116 -30.43 6.49 4.27
N PHE A 117 -30.44 5.51 5.17
CA PHE A 117 -29.25 5.12 5.93
C PHE A 117 -28.14 4.56 5.02
N ARG A 118 -28.48 3.66 4.08
CA ARG A 118 -27.51 3.13 3.10
C ARG A 118 -26.91 4.23 2.23
N ARG A 119 -27.71 5.23 1.83
CA ARG A 119 -27.22 6.39 1.09
C ARG A 119 -26.25 7.22 1.92
N LEU A 120 -26.61 7.58 3.16
CA LEU A 120 -25.73 8.31 4.07
C LEU A 120 -24.40 7.60 4.31
N VAL A 121 -24.43 6.28 4.53
CA VAL A 121 -23.20 5.49 4.69
C VAL A 121 -22.34 5.50 3.41
N ARG A 122 -22.95 5.41 2.22
CA ARG A 122 -22.19 5.50 0.96
C ARG A 122 -21.59 6.89 0.76
N GLU A 123 -22.34 7.95 1.06
CA GLU A 123 -21.87 9.34 0.97
C GLU A 123 -20.70 9.58 1.94
N GLU A 124 -20.78 9.06 3.16
CA GLU A 124 -19.69 9.13 4.14
C GLU A 124 -18.45 8.36 3.69
N ILE A 125 -18.62 7.13 3.16
CA ILE A 125 -17.50 6.34 2.62
C ILE A 125 -16.81 7.09 1.46
N VAL A 126 -17.60 7.66 0.54
CA VAL A 126 -17.06 8.44 -0.59
C VAL A 126 -16.32 9.68 -0.07
N ALA A 127 -16.89 10.40 0.90
CA ALA A 127 -16.26 11.59 1.48
C ALA A 127 -14.91 11.25 2.15
N VAL A 128 -14.85 10.17 2.93
CA VAL A 128 -13.61 9.70 3.57
C VAL A 128 -12.57 9.25 2.53
N GLU A 129 -12.99 8.55 1.48
CA GLU A 129 -12.10 8.15 0.39
C GLU A 129 -11.55 9.35 -0.38
N GLU A 130 -12.38 10.35 -0.67
CA GLU A 130 -11.98 11.59 -1.32
C GLU A 130 -11.02 12.39 -0.46
N GLU A 131 -11.27 12.50 0.85
CA GLU A 131 -10.36 13.16 1.77
C GLU A 131 -9.00 12.44 1.81
N LYS A 132 -9.01 11.10 1.87
CA LYS A 132 -7.80 10.29 1.81
C LYS A 132 -7.04 10.50 0.49
N LYS A 133 -7.75 10.53 -0.65
CA LYS A 133 -7.16 10.82 -1.97
C LYS A 133 -6.54 12.22 -2.00
N ARG A 134 -7.22 13.22 -1.43
CA ARG A 134 -6.73 14.61 -1.37
C ARG A 134 -5.45 14.71 -0.54
N LYS A 135 -5.44 14.14 0.66
CA LYS A 135 -4.26 14.08 1.54
C LYS A 135 -3.08 13.39 0.85
N LEU A 136 -3.30 12.24 0.22
CA LEU A 136 -2.27 11.55 -0.56
C LEU A 136 -1.75 12.37 -1.74
N ALA A 137 -2.61 13.14 -2.41
CA ALA A 137 -2.19 14.00 -3.51
C ALA A 137 -1.35 15.18 -3.02
N GLU A 138 -1.73 15.79 -1.89
CA GLU A 138 -0.96 16.85 -1.23
C GLU A 138 0.41 16.34 -0.77
N GLU A 139 0.45 15.19 -0.09
CA GLU A 139 1.70 14.53 0.30
C GLU A 139 2.58 14.19 -0.89
N ARG A 140 2.00 13.67 -1.98
CA ARG A 140 2.75 13.39 -3.21
C ARG A 140 3.35 14.65 -3.81
N LYS A 141 2.61 15.76 -3.84
CA LYS A 141 3.12 17.05 -4.33
C LYS A 141 4.26 17.55 -3.45
N ALA A 142 4.14 17.44 -2.12
CA ALA A 142 5.18 17.82 -1.17
C ALA A 142 6.44 16.92 -1.23
N MET A 143 6.34 15.73 -1.82
CA MET A 143 7.48 14.83 -2.05
C MET A 143 8.13 14.99 -3.43
N GLN A 144 7.60 15.87 -4.30
CA GLN A 144 8.19 16.09 -5.62
C GLN A 144 9.38 17.04 -5.53
N PRO A 145 10.54 16.69 -6.12
CA PRO A 145 11.66 17.59 -6.23
C PRO A 145 11.27 18.90 -6.92
N GLU A 146 11.86 19.99 -6.44
CA GLU A 146 11.76 21.30 -7.06
C GLU A 146 12.44 21.28 -8.44
N GLU A 147 12.08 22.21 -9.32
CA GLU A 147 12.64 22.25 -10.69
C GLU A 147 14.16 22.39 -10.67
N TRP A 148 14.70 23.26 -9.81
CA TRP A 148 16.14 23.43 -9.67
C TRP A 148 16.84 22.16 -9.15
N GLU A 149 16.18 21.35 -8.32
CA GLU A 149 16.73 20.08 -7.83
C GLU A 149 16.76 19.03 -8.94
N LYS A 150 15.75 19.01 -9.81
CA LYS A 150 15.73 18.14 -11.00
C LYS A 150 16.84 18.51 -11.96
N GLU A 151 17.06 19.80 -12.19
CA GLU A 151 18.14 20.30 -13.05
C GLU A 151 19.52 20.00 -12.47
N GLU A 152 19.75 20.28 -11.18
CA GLU A 152 21.07 20.12 -10.56
C GLU A 152 21.41 18.65 -10.23
N PHE A 153 20.44 17.85 -9.76
CA PHE A 153 20.68 16.51 -9.20
C PHE A 153 20.21 15.36 -10.10
N GLY A 154 19.44 15.65 -11.16
CA GLY A 154 18.96 14.65 -12.12
C GLY A 154 18.27 13.47 -11.45
N ASN A 155 18.81 12.27 -11.66
CA ASN A 155 18.25 11.02 -11.11
C ASN A 155 18.27 10.95 -9.57
N LEU A 156 19.08 11.77 -8.90
CA LEU A 156 19.16 11.81 -7.44
C LEU A 156 18.25 12.87 -6.82
N ALA A 157 17.57 13.69 -7.63
CA ALA A 157 16.73 14.79 -7.16
C ALA A 157 15.68 14.32 -6.15
N TRP A 158 15.07 13.15 -6.37
CA TRP A 158 14.07 12.60 -5.45
C TRP A 158 14.66 12.24 -4.08
N SER A 159 15.83 11.60 -4.05
CA SER A 159 16.50 11.24 -2.80
C SER A 159 16.97 12.49 -2.04
N VAL A 160 17.58 13.44 -2.76
CA VAL A 160 18.08 14.68 -2.18
C VAL A 160 16.94 15.54 -1.65
N HIS A 161 15.84 15.67 -2.39
CA HIS A 161 14.66 16.41 -1.95
C HIS A 161 14.05 15.80 -0.69
N ARG A 162 13.83 14.49 -0.68
CA ARG A 162 13.20 13.79 0.44
C ARG A 162 14.04 13.89 1.71
N THR A 163 15.34 13.63 1.63
CA THR A 163 16.24 13.80 2.78
C THR A 163 16.36 15.27 3.16
N GLY A 164 16.44 16.14 2.16
CA GLY A 164 16.49 17.58 2.30
C GLY A 164 15.35 18.14 3.14
N ASN A 165 14.11 17.79 2.81
CA ASN A 165 12.93 18.26 3.53
C ASN A 165 12.82 17.63 4.93
N LYS A 166 13.21 16.35 5.08
CA LYS A 166 13.16 15.67 6.39
C LYS A 166 14.14 16.25 7.41
N LEU A 167 15.31 16.70 6.93
CA LEU A 167 16.36 17.26 7.78
C LEU A 167 16.40 18.79 7.72
N ASP A 168 15.42 19.42 7.08
CA ASP A 168 15.37 20.87 6.89
C ASP A 168 16.69 21.42 6.31
N LEU A 169 17.26 20.74 5.30
CA LEU A 169 18.54 21.12 4.71
C LEU A 169 18.41 22.42 3.90
N THR A 170 19.37 23.31 4.07
CA THR A 170 19.53 24.47 3.19
C THR A 170 19.90 24.02 1.77
N ARG A 171 19.74 24.92 0.80
CA ARG A 171 20.11 24.65 -0.60
C ARG A 171 21.57 24.19 -0.74
N ASP A 172 22.49 24.82 -0.02
CA ASP A 172 23.92 24.45 -0.06
C ASP A 172 24.20 23.13 0.64
N GLN A 173 23.51 22.83 1.75
CA GLN A 173 23.57 21.51 2.37
C GLN A 173 23.03 20.42 1.44
N LYS A 174 21.94 20.68 0.68
CA LYS A 174 21.41 19.74 -0.33
C LYS A 174 22.45 19.43 -1.41
N ARG A 175 23.21 20.43 -1.88
CA ARG A 175 24.32 20.23 -2.85
C ARG A 175 25.46 19.40 -2.27
N GLN A 176 25.89 19.70 -1.05
CA GLN A 176 26.94 18.93 -0.37
C GLN A 176 26.49 17.47 -0.12
N TYR A 177 25.26 17.29 0.34
CA TYR A 177 24.65 15.98 0.50
C TYR A 177 24.60 15.20 -0.82
N HIS A 178 24.15 15.84 -1.91
CA HIS A 178 24.16 15.25 -3.25
C HIS A 178 25.57 14.80 -3.66
N ALA A 179 26.60 15.63 -3.46
CA ALA A 179 27.97 15.29 -3.81
C ALA A 179 28.46 14.04 -3.05
N ILE A 180 28.21 13.98 -1.74
CA ILE A 180 28.58 12.84 -0.88
C ILE A 180 27.89 11.56 -1.35
N ILE A 181 26.57 11.60 -1.56
CA ILE A 181 25.80 10.40 -1.96
C ILE A 181 26.15 9.95 -3.38
N LYS A 182 26.38 10.88 -4.30
CA LYS A 182 26.81 10.56 -5.66
C LYS A 182 28.14 9.80 -5.64
N GLU A 183 29.11 10.30 -4.88
CA GLU A 183 30.42 9.64 -4.75
C GLU A 183 30.30 8.25 -4.13
N ASP A 184 29.50 8.08 -3.07
CA ASP A 184 29.24 6.79 -2.44
C ASP A 184 28.62 5.78 -3.43
N MET A 185 27.61 6.21 -4.18
CA MET A 185 26.96 5.37 -5.19
C MET A 185 27.91 4.96 -6.32
N ASP A 186 28.75 5.88 -6.79
CA ASP A 186 29.72 5.58 -7.84
C ASP A 186 30.77 4.58 -7.35
N ARG A 187 31.26 4.72 -6.11
CA ARG A 187 32.17 3.75 -5.48
C ARG A 187 31.50 2.38 -5.30
N ILE A 188 30.24 2.32 -4.86
CA ILE A 188 29.52 1.03 -4.71
C ILE A 188 29.35 0.35 -6.06
N ARG A 189 29.07 1.12 -7.12
CA ARG A 189 28.88 0.58 -8.48
C ARG A 189 30.14 -0.11 -9.00
N THR A 190 31.33 0.39 -8.69
CA THR A 190 32.59 -0.21 -9.15
C THR A 190 33.14 -1.27 -8.20
N LEU A 191 32.77 -1.24 -6.91
CA LEU A 191 33.33 -2.09 -5.86
C LEU A 191 33.41 -3.58 -6.21
N TRP A 192 32.34 -4.15 -6.79
CA TRP A 192 32.34 -5.58 -7.13
C TRP A 192 33.35 -5.92 -8.23
N LYS A 193 33.48 -5.03 -9.22
CA LYS A 193 34.45 -5.19 -10.30
C LYS A 193 35.87 -5.04 -9.72
N ASP A 194 36.09 -4.02 -8.90
CA ASP A 194 37.39 -3.75 -8.29
C ASP A 194 37.85 -4.92 -7.41
N LEU A 195 36.94 -5.55 -6.66
CA LEU A 195 37.24 -6.74 -5.86
C LEU A 195 37.64 -7.95 -6.72
N LYS A 196 36.95 -8.17 -7.85
CA LYS A 196 37.31 -9.25 -8.79
C LYS A 196 38.68 -9.05 -9.43
N GLU A 197 39.03 -7.79 -9.75
CA GLU A 197 40.32 -7.46 -10.33
C GLU A 197 41.46 -7.57 -9.30
N GLN A 198 41.21 -7.18 -8.04
CA GLN A 198 42.20 -7.28 -6.97
C GLN A 198 42.41 -8.71 -6.47
N TYR A 199 41.38 -9.55 -6.51
CA TYR A 199 41.40 -10.93 -6.00
C TYR A 199 40.87 -11.92 -7.06
N PRO A 200 41.62 -12.16 -8.15
CA PRO A 200 41.16 -12.99 -9.27
C PRO A 200 40.94 -14.45 -8.89
N ASP A 201 41.68 -14.95 -7.89
CA ASP A 201 41.63 -16.35 -7.43
C ASP A 201 40.65 -16.59 -6.28
N ALA A 202 40.02 -15.53 -5.75
CA ALA A 202 39.10 -15.65 -4.62
C ALA A 202 37.76 -16.27 -5.05
N GLU A 203 37.20 -17.13 -4.19
CA GLU A 203 35.88 -17.69 -4.43
C GLU A 203 34.79 -16.62 -4.37
N THR A 204 33.69 -16.84 -5.09
CA THR A 204 32.57 -15.88 -5.13
C THR A 204 31.98 -15.60 -3.75
N ALA A 205 31.94 -16.61 -2.86
CA ALA A 205 31.47 -16.44 -1.49
C ALA A 205 32.39 -15.52 -0.67
N GLU A 206 33.69 -15.60 -0.88
CA GLU A 206 34.69 -14.75 -0.23
C GLU A 206 34.59 -13.31 -0.74
N LEU A 207 34.52 -13.13 -2.07
CA LEU A 207 34.28 -11.82 -2.70
C LEU A 207 32.98 -11.18 -2.21
N SER A 208 31.92 -11.98 -2.02
CA SER A 208 30.66 -11.50 -1.46
C SER A 208 30.80 -11.01 -0.02
N LYS A 209 31.59 -11.67 0.81
CA LYS A 209 31.86 -11.20 2.19
C LYS A 209 32.64 -9.89 2.16
N MET A 210 33.72 -9.83 1.37
CA MET A 210 34.50 -8.60 1.21
C MET A 210 33.65 -7.44 0.70
N TYR A 211 32.79 -7.67 -0.28
CA TYR A 211 31.85 -6.66 -0.80
C TYR A 211 30.94 -6.12 0.31
N GLN A 212 30.36 -7.01 1.12
CA GLN A 212 29.49 -6.59 2.22
C GLN A 212 30.24 -5.80 3.28
N GLU A 213 31.45 -6.21 3.65
CA GLU A 213 32.29 -5.50 4.62
C GLU A 213 32.69 -4.12 4.11
N ARG A 214 33.20 -4.02 2.88
CA ARG A 214 33.54 -2.75 2.24
C ARG A 214 32.35 -1.82 2.11
N THR A 215 31.17 -2.34 1.73
CA THR A 215 29.94 -1.54 1.65
C THR A 215 29.53 -1.00 3.02
N LYS A 216 29.69 -1.79 4.11
CA LYS A 216 29.43 -1.32 5.48
C LYS A 216 30.39 -0.21 5.89
N GLU A 217 31.67 -0.35 5.60
CA GLU A 217 32.69 0.67 5.87
C GLU A 217 32.37 1.97 5.12
N MET A 218 32.07 1.87 3.83
CA MET A 218 31.69 3.01 3.01
C MET A 218 30.44 3.71 3.54
N THR A 219 29.40 2.93 3.88
CA THR A 219 28.18 3.48 4.49
C THR A 219 28.49 4.25 5.79
N LYS A 220 29.40 3.73 6.62
CA LYS A 220 29.81 4.40 7.86
C LYS A 220 30.51 5.73 7.54
N THR A 221 31.48 5.73 6.62
CA THR A 221 32.17 6.95 6.19
C THR A 221 31.20 7.96 5.59
N THR A 222 30.28 7.52 4.73
CA THR A 222 29.25 8.36 4.12
C THR A 222 28.35 9.00 5.19
N ARG A 223 27.97 8.26 6.23
CA ARG A 223 27.23 8.83 7.37
C ARG A 223 28.03 9.88 8.13
N GLU A 224 29.31 9.64 8.36
CA GLU A 224 30.20 10.62 9.02
C GLU A 224 30.32 11.91 8.20
N LEU A 225 30.49 11.78 6.88
CA LEU A 225 30.54 12.92 5.94
C LEU A 225 29.22 13.69 5.91
N VAL A 226 28.08 12.99 5.87
CA VAL A 226 26.77 13.64 5.95
C VAL A 226 26.61 14.35 7.29
N SER A 227 26.90 13.70 8.42
CA SER A 227 26.82 14.34 9.73
C SER A 227 27.67 15.60 9.84
N ALA A 228 28.84 15.65 9.18
CA ALA A 228 29.75 16.80 9.22
C ALA A 228 29.16 18.06 8.56
N ILE A 229 28.22 17.93 7.63
CA ILE A 229 27.59 19.08 6.95
C ILE A 229 26.30 19.55 7.64
N LEU A 230 25.88 18.85 8.71
CA LEU A 230 24.64 19.10 9.45
C LEU A 230 24.89 19.93 10.72
N SER A 231 23.90 20.73 11.11
CA SER A 231 23.84 21.33 12.45
C SER A 231 23.57 20.25 13.52
N LYS A 232 23.80 20.56 14.79
CA LYS A 232 23.52 19.61 15.90
C LYS A 232 22.07 19.11 15.90
N GLU A 233 21.10 20.01 15.69
CA GLU A 233 19.68 19.63 15.64
C GLU A 233 19.39 18.72 14.44
N GLN A 234 19.99 19.01 13.28
CA GLN A 234 19.86 18.19 12.09
C GLN A 234 20.55 16.83 12.25
N GLN A 235 21.67 16.75 12.98
CA GLN A 235 22.35 15.50 13.31
C GLN A 235 21.46 14.60 14.17
N GLU A 236 20.78 15.15 15.19
CA GLU A 236 19.83 14.38 16.01
C GLU A 236 18.67 13.82 15.18
N LYS A 237 18.09 14.65 14.29
CA LYS A 237 17.07 14.21 13.32
C LYS A 237 17.61 13.12 12.41
N TYR A 238 18.82 13.30 11.88
CA TYR A 238 19.48 12.35 10.99
C TYR A 238 19.77 11.00 11.68
N GLU A 239 20.26 11.03 12.92
CA GLU A 239 20.48 9.81 13.70
C GLU A 239 19.17 9.06 13.95
N LYS A 240 18.11 9.77 14.34
CA LYS A 240 16.80 9.18 14.57
C LYS A 240 16.26 8.53 13.29
N GLU A 241 16.34 9.23 12.16
CA GLU A 241 15.94 8.70 10.86
C GLU A 241 16.79 7.50 10.43
N SER A 242 18.11 7.53 10.65
CA SER A 242 19.02 6.44 10.27
C SER A 242 18.83 5.15 11.10
N LYS A 243 18.32 5.28 12.34
CA LYS A 243 17.95 4.15 13.21
C LYS A 243 16.57 3.60 12.86
N ALA A 244 15.61 4.48 12.55
CA ALA A 244 14.23 4.12 12.23
C ALA A 244 14.08 3.55 10.81
N ASN A 245 14.77 4.14 9.85
CA ASN A 245 14.78 3.72 8.47
C ASN A 245 16.14 3.12 8.14
N GLN A 246 16.14 1.90 7.60
CA GLN A 246 17.32 1.26 7.02
C GLN A 246 17.72 1.95 5.70
N TRP A 247 17.98 3.28 5.71
CA TRP A 247 18.29 4.10 4.52
C TRP A 247 19.50 3.63 3.70
N PHE A 248 20.25 2.66 4.20
CA PHE A 248 21.48 2.13 3.61
C PHE A 248 21.54 0.59 3.60
N LYS A 249 20.39 -0.11 3.64
CA LYS A 249 20.35 -1.57 3.39
C LYS A 249 19.86 -1.89 1.99
#